data_AF-A0A0F2JMG3-F1
#
_entry.id   AF-A0A0F2JMG3-F1
#
_cell.length_a   1.000
_cell.length_b   1.000
_cell.length_c   1.000
_cell.angle_alpha   90.00
_cell.angle_beta   90.00
_cell.angle_gamma   90.00
#
_symmetry.space_group_name_H-M   'P 1'
#
loop_
_entity.id
_entity.type
_entity.pdbx_description
1 polymer ?
#
loop_
_entity_poly.entity_id
_entity_poly.type
_entity_poly.pdbx_seq_one_letter_code
_entity_poly.pdbx_strand_id
1 'polypeptide(L)'
;MGNAWIVIQTLFESLNVEVVVPPVNSKRTLNLGTRLSPESACLPLKLNLGNYIEAANQGADTIVITGGIGPCRFGYYGEVEREIMRDAGYDYEVVTLEPPNGSLLGLAKRIRFLAGTKIHG
;
A
#
# COMPACT_ATOMS: atom_id res chain seq x y z
N MET A 1 -5.40 -8.14 -6.44
CA MET A 1 -5.01 -9.55 -6.14
C MET A 1 -6.29 -10.32 -5.86
N GLY A 2 -6.53 -11.45 -6.54
CA GLY A 2 -7.85 -12.14 -6.58
C GLY A 2 -8.43 -12.53 -5.22
N ASN A 3 -8.24 -13.76 -4.77
CA ASN A 3 -8.80 -14.29 -3.52
C ASN A 3 -7.85 -14.20 -2.32
N ALA A 4 -6.75 -13.45 -2.44
CA ALA A 4 -5.75 -13.30 -1.37
C ALA A 4 -6.34 -12.67 -0.10
N TRP A 5 -7.36 -11.82 -0.25
CA TRP A 5 -8.07 -11.21 0.88
C TRP A 5 -8.69 -12.25 1.82
N ILE A 6 -9.10 -13.43 1.32
CA ILE A 6 -9.68 -14.50 2.15
C ILE A 6 -8.65 -14.97 3.17
N VAL A 7 -7.44 -15.28 2.71
CA VAL A 7 -6.35 -15.74 3.59
C VAL A 7 -5.92 -14.65 4.56
N ILE A 8 -5.82 -13.41 4.08
CA ILE A 8 -5.42 -12.25 4.88
C ILE A 8 -6.45 -11.95 5.96
N GLN A 9 -7.75 -11.97 5.61
CA GLN A 9 -8.84 -11.79 6.55
C GLN A 9 -8.81 -12.87 7.64
N THR A 10 -8.76 -14.14 7.25
CA THR A 10 -8.72 -15.24 8.23
C THR A 10 -7.52 -15.15 9.17
N LEU A 11 -6.36 -14.71 8.67
CA LEU A 11 -5.17 -14.48 9.48
C LEU A 11 -5.41 -13.38 10.53
N PHE A 12 -5.93 -12.23 10.13
CA PHE A 12 -6.19 -11.11 11.04
C PHE A 12 -7.29 -11.42 12.04
N GLU A 13 -8.37 -12.07 11.62
CA GLU A 13 -9.45 -12.51 12.51
C GLU A 13 -8.92 -13.51 13.57
N SER A 14 -8.00 -14.40 13.18
CA SER A 14 -7.34 -15.33 14.11
C SER A 14 -6.45 -14.62 15.14
N LEU A 15 -5.98 -13.41 14.83
CA LEU A 15 -5.26 -12.52 15.73
C LEU A 15 -6.19 -11.59 16.52
N ASN A 16 -7.51 -11.82 16.44
CA ASN A 16 -8.53 -11.02 17.10
C ASN A 16 -8.55 -9.54 16.65
N VAL A 17 -8.18 -9.30 15.38
CA VAL A 17 -8.27 -8.02 14.70
C VAL A 17 -9.60 -7.97 13.92
N GLU A 18 -10.33 -6.87 14.04
CA GLU A 18 -11.55 -6.63 13.25
C GLU A 18 -11.16 -6.26 11.81
N VAL A 19 -11.73 -6.99 10.83
CA VAL A 19 -11.39 -6.82 9.42
C VAL A 19 -12.61 -6.32 8.66
N VAL A 20 -12.48 -5.14 8.04
CA VAL A 20 -13.46 -4.61 7.12
C VAL A 20 -13.08 -4.99 5.70
N VAL A 21 -13.91 -5.79 5.04
CA VAL A 21 -13.75 -6.10 3.62
C VAL A 21 -14.58 -5.10 2.80
N PRO A 22 -13.95 -4.26 1.95
CA PRO A 22 -14.69 -3.34 1.10
C PRO A 22 -15.59 -4.10 0.11
N PRO A 23 -16.66 -3.47 -0.39
CA PRO A 23 -17.54 -4.10 -1.37
C PRO A 23 -16.76 -4.50 -2.65
N VAL A 24 -17.34 -5.40 -3.43
CA VAL A 24 -16.75 -5.81 -4.71
C VAL A 24 -16.54 -4.59 -5.62
N ASN A 25 -15.33 -4.48 -6.18
CA ASN A 25 -14.95 -3.40 -7.10
C ASN A 25 -16.05 -3.15 -8.13
N SER A 26 -16.49 -1.90 -8.20
CA SER A 26 -17.56 -1.46 -9.09
C SER A 26 -17.16 -0.20 -9.85
N LYS A 27 -18.02 0.23 -10.78
CA LYS A 27 -17.87 1.57 -11.40
C LYS A 27 -17.90 2.69 -10.36
N ARG A 28 -18.64 2.50 -9.25
CA ARG A 28 -18.67 3.44 -8.13
C ARG A 28 -17.31 3.51 -7.45
N THR A 29 -16.71 2.36 -7.11
CA THR A 29 -15.37 2.26 -6.51
C THR A 29 -14.35 3.02 -7.36
N LEU A 30 -14.35 2.78 -8.68
CA LEU A 30 -13.45 3.47 -9.61
C LEU A 30 -13.70 4.98 -9.64
N ASN A 31 -14.97 5.42 -9.69
CA ASN A 31 -15.31 6.83 -9.71
C ASN A 31 -14.89 7.55 -8.42
N LEU A 32 -15.02 6.90 -7.26
CA LEU A 32 -14.57 7.43 -5.98
C LEU A 32 -13.06 7.67 -5.97
N GLY A 33 -12.27 6.66 -6.34
CA GLY A 33 -10.82 6.82 -6.36
C GLY A 33 -10.30 7.75 -7.46
N THR A 34 -10.97 7.81 -8.61
CA THR A 34 -10.61 8.75 -9.69
C THR A 34 -10.74 10.21 -9.25
N ARG A 35 -11.66 10.54 -8.35
CA ARG A 35 -11.84 11.91 -7.81
C ARG A 35 -10.68 12.37 -6.94
N LEU A 36 -9.98 11.44 -6.27
CA LEU A 36 -8.87 11.74 -5.37
C LEU A 36 -7.50 11.55 -6.05
N SER A 37 -7.41 10.71 -7.07
CA SER A 37 -6.15 10.39 -7.74
C SER A 37 -5.83 11.38 -8.88
N PRO A 38 -4.53 11.57 -9.20
CA PRO A 38 -4.13 12.17 -10.47
C PRO A 38 -4.67 11.40 -11.68
N GLU A 39 -4.97 12.11 -12.76
CA GLU A 39 -5.46 11.51 -14.01
C GLU A 39 -4.48 10.47 -14.57
N SER A 40 -3.18 10.75 -14.47
CA SER A 40 -2.07 9.88 -14.86
C SER A 40 -1.87 8.66 -13.95
N ALA A 41 -2.59 8.55 -12.83
CA ALA A 41 -2.48 7.38 -11.97
C ALA A 41 -3.06 6.14 -12.65
N CYS A 42 -2.36 5.03 -12.51
CA CYS A 42 -2.81 3.75 -13.04
C CYS A 42 -4.06 3.24 -12.31
N LEU A 43 -4.83 2.41 -13.02
CA LEU A 43 -6.09 1.85 -12.54
C LEU A 43 -6.03 1.18 -11.14
N PRO A 44 -4.97 0.42 -10.77
CA PRO A 44 -4.91 -0.22 -9.44
C PRO A 44 -4.96 0.79 -8.29
N LEU A 45 -4.23 1.90 -8.40
CA LEU A 45 -4.21 2.94 -7.36
C LEU A 45 -5.58 3.60 -7.21
N LYS A 46 -6.26 3.85 -8.34
CA LYS A 46 -7.63 4.39 -8.34
C LYS A 46 -8.61 3.43 -7.66
N LEU A 47 -8.51 2.13 -7.92
CA LEU A 47 -9.37 1.16 -7.26
C LEU A 47 -9.06 1.05 -5.75
N ASN A 48 -7.78 1.07 -5.36
CA ASN A 48 -7.39 1.06 -3.94
C ASN A 48 -8.00 2.24 -3.18
N LEU A 49 -7.82 3.47 -3.66
CA LEU A 49 -8.41 4.67 -3.04
C LEU A 49 -9.95 4.57 -2.93
N GLY A 50 -10.61 4.05 -3.97
CA GLY A 50 -12.05 3.80 -3.93
C GLY A 50 -12.45 2.82 -2.84
N ASN A 51 -11.72 1.69 -2.73
CA ASN A 51 -11.94 0.68 -1.71
C ASN A 51 -11.69 1.22 -0.30
N TYR A 52 -10.68 2.07 -0.12
CA TYR A 52 -10.40 2.70 1.17
C TYR A 52 -11.56 3.60 1.59
N ILE A 53 -12.07 4.46 0.71
CA ILE A 53 -13.27 5.27 1.01
C ILE A 53 -14.46 4.39 1.39
N GLU A 54 -14.70 3.30 0.65
CA GLU A 54 -15.81 2.39 0.93
C GLU A 54 -15.63 1.62 2.25
N ALA A 55 -14.38 1.33 2.65
CA ALA A 55 -14.05 0.79 3.97
C ALA A 55 -14.19 1.84 5.09
N ALA A 56 -13.84 3.12 4.84
CA ALA A 56 -14.04 4.24 5.79
C ALA A 56 -15.49 4.34 6.23
N ASN A 57 -16.38 4.29 5.24
CA ASN A 57 -17.81 4.40 5.46
C ASN A 57 -18.39 3.23 6.26
N GLN A 58 -17.62 2.14 6.41
CA GLN A 58 -17.94 0.98 7.23
C GLN A 58 -17.24 0.99 8.59
N GLY A 59 -16.48 2.06 8.91
CA GLY A 59 -15.81 2.23 10.20
C GLY A 59 -14.34 1.82 10.23
N ALA A 60 -13.72 1.48 9.09
CA ALA A 60 -12.29 1.18 9.07
C ALA A 60 -11.45 2.44 9.30
N ASP A 61 -10.48 2.35 10.21
CA ASP A 61 -9.51 3.41 10.56
C ASP A 61 -8.07 3.09 10.13
N THR A 62 -7.82 1.83 9.74
CA THR A 62 -6.49 1.31 9.44
C THR A 62 -6.49 0.59 8.09
N ILE A 63 -5.53 0.93 7.24
CA ILE A 63 -5.28 0.28 5.96
C ILE A 63 -4.04 -0.58 6.08
N VAL A 64 -4.17 -1.87 5.79
CA VAL A 64 -3.04 -2.78 5.63
C VAL A 64 -2.73 -2.94 4.15
N ILE A 65 -1.52 -2.59 3.75
CA ILE A 65 -1.03 -2.79 2.38
C ILE A 65 0.28 -3.56 2.40
N THR A 66 0.46 -4.49 1.46
CA THR A 66 1.78 -5.07 1.23
C THR A 66 2.60 -4.08 0.43
N GLY A 67 3.83 -3.82 0.86
CA GLY A 67 4.77 -3.11 0.01
C GLY A 67 5.55 -4.09 -0.88
N GLY A 68 6.47 -3.58 -1.70
CA GLY A 68 7.19 -4.36 -2.69
C GLY A 68 8.69 -4.10 -2.70
N ILE A 69 9.49 -5.16 -2.56
CA ILE A 69 10.95 -5.15 -2.76
C ILE A 69 11.29 -5.24 -4.26
N GLY A 70 10.72 -4.36 -5.08
CA GLY A 70 10.89 -4.40 -6.54
C GLY A 70 10.89 -3.00 -7.17
N PRO A 71 11.30 -2.86 -8.43
CA PRO A 71 11.37 -1.57 -9.13
C PRO A 71 9.98 -0.98 -9.48
N CYS A 72 8.91 -1.56 -8.92
CA CYS A 72 7.53 -1.24 -9.25
C CYS A 72 7.05 -0.04 -8.43
N ARG A 73 6.24 0.84 -9.04
CA ARG A 73 5.56 1.95 -8.37
C ARG A 73 4.73 1.50 -7.16
N PHE A 74 4.35 0.22 -7.11
CA PHE A 74 3.63 -0.39 -6.00
C PHE A 74 4.32 -0.22 -4.63
N GLY A 75 5.66 -0.21 -4.58
CA GLY A 75 6.38 0.06 -3.33
C GLY A 75 6.14 1.46 -2.76
N TYR A 76 5.70 2.41 -3.59
CA TYR A 76 5.33 3.77 -3.17
C TYR A 76 3.83 3.92 -2.87
N TYR A 77 3.01 2.91 -3.12
CA TYR A 77 1.55 3.05 -2.98
C TYR A 77 1.16 3.37 -1.54
N GLY A 78 1.74 2.69 -0.56
CA GLY A 78 1.42 2.95 0.85
C GLY A 78 1.61 4.42 1.25
N GLU A 79 2.73 5.03 0.84
CA GLU A 79 3.02 6.44 1.13
C GLU A 79 2.11 7.39 0.33
N VAL A 80 1.97 7.15 -0.99
CA VAL A 80 1.18 8.01 -1.88
C VAL A 80 -0.31 7.95 -1.52
N GLU A 81 -0.84 6.76 -1.26
CA GLU A 81 -2.23 6.57 -0.86
C GLU A 81 -2.47 7.17 0.53
N ARG A 82 -1.52 7.07 1.47
CA ARG A 82 -1.62 7.77 2.78
C ARG A 82 -1.75 9.28 2.61
N GLU A 83 -0.88 9.89 1.80
CA GLU A 83 -0.90 11.33 1.58
C GLU A 83 -2.21 11.78 0.91
N ILE A 84 -2.65 11.07 -0.14
CA ILE A 84 -3.92 11.36 -0.83
C ILE A 84 -5.12 11.26 0.12
N MET A 85 -5.18 10.21 0.95
CA MET A 85 -6.30 10.01 1.88
C MET A 85 -6.32 11.08 2.97
N ARG A 86 -5.14 11.44 3.50
CA ARG A 86 -5.00 12.53 4.49
C ARG A 86 -5.46 13.88 3.91
N ASP A 87 -5.02 14.21 2.70
CA ASP A 87 -5.40 15.45 2.03
C ASP A 87 -6.91 15.49 1.70
N ALA A 88 -7.53 14.33 1.51
CA ALA A 88 -8.97 14.18 1.33
C ALA A 88 -9.77 14.24 2.66
N GLY A 89 -9.10 14.41 3.80
CA GLY A 89 -9.72 14.55 5.12
C GLY A 89 -10.04 13.22 5.82
N TYR A 90 -9.48 12.11 5.36
CA TYR A 90 -9.59 10.82 6.05
C TYR A 90 -8.39 10.62 6.98
N ASP A 91 -8.66 10.32 8.24
CA ASP A 91 -7.65 10.02 9.24
C ASP A 91 -7.40 8.50 9.26
N TYR A 92 -6.47 8.06 8.42
CA TYR A 92 -6.12 6.65 8.27
C TYR A 92 -4.72 6.36 8.75
N GLU A 93 -4.58 5.29 9.52
CA GLU A 93 -3.28 4.65 9.73
C GLU A 93 -2.98 3.70 8.58
N VAL A 94 -1.82 3.86 7.93
CA VAL A 94 -1.40 2.95 6.84
C VAL A 94 -0.23 2.10 7.31
N VAL A 95 -0.51 0.82 7.53
CA VAL A 95 0.47 -0.19 7.93
C VAL A 95 0.97 -0.93 6.70
N THR A 96 2.23 -0.70 6.36
CA THR A 96 2.90 -1.39 5.27
C THR A 96 3.56 -2.68 5.76
N LEU A 97 3.08 -3.82 5.27
CA LEU A 97 3.70 -5.12 5.53
C LEU A 97 4.75 -5.42 4.46
N GLU A 98 6.00 -5.12 4.79
CA GLU A 98 7.18 -5.44 3.97
C GLU A 98 8.20 -6.27 4.76
N PRO A 99 8.88 -7.25 4.13
CA PRO A 99 10.06 -7.86 4.73
C PRO A 99 11.17 -6.80 4.87
N PRO A 100 11.89 -6.74 6.00
CA PRO A 100 12.97 -5.77 6.19
C PRO A 100 14.01 -5.97 5.10
N ASN A 101 14.20 -4.93 4.27
CA ASN A 101 15.23 -4.74 3.25
C ASN A 101 16.16 -5.95 3.09
N GLY A 102 15.89 -6.77 2.09
CA GLY A 102 16.49 -8.09 1.87
C GLY A 102 18.02 -8.18 1.72
N SER A 103 18.84 -7.29 2.29
CA SER A 103 20.24 -7.54 2.70
C SER A 103 20.90 -6.29 3.33
N LEU A 104 21.36 -6.38 4.58
CA LEU A 104 22.31 -5.42 5.20
C LEU A 104 23.60 -5.24 4.37
N LEU A 105 23.98 -6.27 3.61
CA LEU A 105 25.11 -6.27 2.71
C LEU A 105 24.93 -5.26 1.55
N GLY A 106 23.68 -5.08 1.09
CA GLY A 106 23.33 -4.14 0.03
C GLY A 106 23.51 -2.69 0.46
N LEU A 107 23.12 -2.36 1.70
CA LEU A 107 23.34 -1.04 2.30
C LEU A 107 24.84 -0.76 2.46
N ALA A 108 25.61 -1.71 3.00
CA ALA A 108 27.05 -1.58 3.18
C ALA A 108 27.79 -1.40 1.84
N LYS A 109 27.33 -2.05 0.75
CA LYS A 109 27.89 -1.90 -0.60
C LYS A 109 27.65 -0.49 -1.16
N ARG A 110 26.47 0.11 -0.92
CA ARG A 110 26.15 1.49 -1.31
C ARG A 110 26.94 2.52 -0.50
N ILE A 111 27.09 2.31 0.81
CA ILE A 111 27.89 3.19 1.67
C ILE A 111 29.36 3.17 1.23
N ARG A 112 29.94 1.99 0.94
CA ARG A 112 31.33 1.87 0.43
C ARG A 112 31.51 2.52 -0.95
N PHE A 113 30.53 2.38 -1.84
CA PHE A 113 30.52 3.06 -3.14
C PHE A 113 30.53 4.59 -2.98
N LEU A 114 29.67 5.14 -2.11
CA LEU A 114 29.65 6.58 -1.82
C LEU A 114 30.92 7.06 -1.11
N ALA A 115 31.56 6.21 -0.31
CA ALA A 115 32.86 6.47 0.31
C ALA A 115 34.05 6.37 -0.67
N GLY A 116 33.82 6.19 -1.98
CA GLY A 116 34.85 6.30 -3.00
C GLY A 116 35.75 5.07 -3.20
N THR A 117 35.45 3.93 -2.57
CA THR A 117 36.21 2.68 -2.79
C THR A 117 35.68 1.96 -4.05
N LYS A 118 36.23 2.30 -5.22
CA LYS A 118 35.99 1.57 -6.47
C LYS A 118 36.55 0.15 -6.38
N ILE A 119 35.73 -0.86 -6.68
CA ILE A 119 36.18 -2.25 -6.90
C ILE A 119 36.63 -2.37 -8.36
N HIS A 120 37.90 -2.69 -8.58
CA HIS A 120 38.33 -3.35 -9.82
C HIS A 120 38.16 -4.85 -9.60
N GLY A 121 37.29 -5.46 -10.40
CA GLY A 121 36.93 -6.88 -10.35
C GLY A 121 35.65 -7.13 -11.10
#